data_AF-A0A9P6CZQ6-F1
#
_entry.id   AF-A0A9P6CZQ6-F1
#
_cell.length_a   1.000
_cell.length_b   1.000
_cell.length_c   1.000
_cell.angle_alpha   90.00
_cell.angle_beta   90.00
_cell.angle_gamma   90.00
#
_symmetry.space_group_name_H-M   'P 1'
#
loop_
_entity.id
_entity.type
_entity.pdbx_description
1 polymer ?
#
loop_
_entity_poly.entity_id
_entity_poly.type
_entity_poly.pdbx_seq_one_letter_code
_entity_poly.pdbx_strand_id
1 'polypeptide(L)'
;MTSIPKAVLYYSPISVWSAVARLAIEEKGYGEDELDFRTVDLHKGQNYDLAFLRLNAKATVPTLLVPYEDTLSGDGDSRYKALTDTKSIVEFLDKSRSAISRTHTTSSAPAPTLTPATIATSTICKVIIDEILHSEVANPNTLLFVNAYDDASLQTLAAEQLPGLKQRQQALAGYLSEAEGGQVRVSDKVKKLWTEKLEATTVIIAVLDDARKAETELDDDGKANRTAFFKAAHRAWEVNLTEVLTQLSKEMVGPYTLGEQFSIADLHLAGWLARVGKLAGVTRQDDGETMVKKLEGRVGGGFRLVRDFRNERGGVEKGAETKLGAFWDAVGERDSWKKVYSEGLY
;
A
#
# COMPACT_ATOMS: atom_id res chain seq x y z
N MET A 1 -29.60 16.84 -19.29
CA MET A 1 -28.55 15.91 -19.74
C MET A 1 -28.36 14.91 -18.61
N THR A 2 -28.68 13.64 -18.83
CA THR A 2 -28.51 12.57 -17.85
C THR A 2 -27.02 12.28 -17.71
N SER A 3 -26.43 12.59 -16.55
CA SER A 3 -25.02 12.32 -16.30
C SER A 3 -24.79 10.81 -16.23
N ILE A 4 -23.92 10.29 -17.09
CA ILE A 4 -23.48 8.90 -17.03
C ILE A 4 -22.90 8.64 -15.62
N PRO A 5 -23.35 7.59 -14.90
CA PRO A 5 -22.80 7.28 -13.58
C PRO A 5 -21.30 7.06 -13.65
N LYS A 6 -20.54 7.69 -12.74
CA LYS A 6 -19.09 7.53 -12.65
C LYS A 6 -18.71 6.33 -11.77
N ALA A 7 -17.52 5.79 -12.01
CA ALA A 7 -16.91 4.90 -11.04
C ALA A 7 -16.46 5.69 -9.81
N VAL A 8 -16.43 5.05 -8.64
CA VAL A 8 -16.05 5.71 -7.39
C VAL A 8 -14.96 4.92 -6.69
N LEU A 9 -13.77 5.51 -6.54
CA LEU A 9 -12.68 4.93 -5.77
C LEU A 9 -12.72 5.43 -4.32
N TYR A 10 -13.04 4.54 -3.40
CA TYR A 10 -12.81 4.74 -1.98
C TYR A 10 -11.34 4.42 -1.65
N TYR A 11 -10.63 5.39 -1.11
CA TYR A 11 -9.19 5.30 -0.91
C TYR A 11 -8.76 6.02 0.36
N SER A 12 -7.55 5.74 0.85
CA SER A 12 -6.93 6.53 1.92
C SER A 12 -5.61 7.11 1.44
N PRO A 13 -5.32 8.41 1.67
CA PRO A 13 -4.03 9.01 1.31
C PRO A 13 -2.83 8.31 1.93
N ILE A 14 -3.00 7.72 3.13
CA ILE A 14 -1.93 7.01 3.83
C ILE A 14 -1.84 5.52 3.49
N SER A 15 -2.66 5.02 2.56
CA SER A 15 -2.69 3.59 2.20
C SER A 15 -1.81 3.33 0.99
N VAL A 16 -0.80 2.47 1.19
CA VAL A 16 0.08 1.92 0.13
C VAL A 16 -0.75 1.35 -1.02
N TRP A 17 -1.73 0.53 -0.68
CA TRP A 17 -2.58 -0.14 -1.65
C TRP A 17 -3.53 0.79 -2.38
N SER A 18 -3.94 1.89 -1.74
CA SER A 18 -4.67 2.98 -2.40
C SER A 18 -3.76 3.74 -3.38
N ALA A 19 -2.48 3.93 -3.03
CA ALA A 19 -1.49 4.53 -3.91
C ALA A 19 -1.35 3.73 -5.21
N VAL A 20 -1.26 2.41 -5.11
CA VAL A 20 -1.16 1.53 -6.30
C VAL A 20 -2.36 1.69 -7.23
N ALA A 21 -3.58 1.72 -6.70
CA ALA A 21 -4.78 1.94 -7.52
C ALA A 21 -4.75 3.33 -8.18
N ARG A 22 -4.30 4.37 -7.46
CA ARG A 22 -4.14 5.72 -8.01
C ARG A 22 -3.06 5.78 -9.09
N LEU A 23 -1.92 5.12 -8.90
CA LEU A 23 -0.89 5.01 -9.93
C LEU A 23 -1.47 4.37 -11.21
N ALA A 24 -2.26 3.30 -11.08
CA ALA A 24 -2.92 2.67 -12.22
C ALA A 24 -3.88 3.63 -12.93
N ILE A 25 -4.69 4.38 -12.18
CA ILE A 25 -5.62 5.38 -12.75
C ILE A 25 -4.85 6.42 -13.57
N GLU A 26 -3.77 6.97 -13.02
CA GLU A 26 -2.94 7.99 -13.70
C GLU A 26 -2.23 7.42 -14.93
N GLU A 27 -1.63 6.24 -14.82
CA GLU A 27 -0.94 5.58 -15.95
C GLU A 27 -1.88 5.25 -17.10
N LYS A 28 -3.12 4.85 -16.78
CA LYS A 28 -4.16 4.58 -17.77
C LYS A 28 -4.86 5.86 -18.23
N GLY A 29 -4.56 7.01 -17.63
CA GLY A 29 -5.07 8.32 -18.01
C GLY A 29 -6.54 8.55 -17.71
N TYR A 30 -7.10 7.90 -16.68
CA TYR A 30 -8.50 8.07 -16.31
C TYR A 30 -8.77 9.48 -15.78
N GLY A 31 -9.84 10.12 -16.28
CA GLY A 31 -10.19 11.51 -15.96
C GLY A 31 -11.17 11.68 -14.80
N GLU A 32 -11.29 12.92 -14.33
CA GLU A 32 -12.24 13.31 -13.27
C GLU A 32 -13.71 13.15 -13.68
N ASP A 33 -13.99 13.10 -14.98
CA ASP A 33 -15.32 12.84 -15.52
C ASP A 33 -15.72 11.36 -15.51
N GLU A 34 -14.77 10.45 -15.29
CA GLU A 34 -14.99 9.00 -15.28
C GLU A 34 -14.93 8.39 -13.87
N LEU A 35 -14.11 8.99 -13.00
CA LEU A 35 -13.81 8.49 -11.67
C LEU A 35 -13.93 9.59 -10.62
N ASP A 36 -14.77 9.36 -9.63
CA ASP A 36 -14.82 10.16 -8.41
C ASP A 36 -13.96 9.50 -7.32
N PHE A 37 -13.30 10.32 -6.50
CA PHE A 37 -12.50 9.87 -5.36
C PHE A 37 -13.21 10.14 -4.04
N ARG A 38 -13.26 9.14 -3.15
CA ARG A 38 -13.82 9.24 -1.80
C ARG A 38 -12.78 8.86 -0.77
N THR A 39 -12.41 9.81 0.08
CA THR A 39 -11.44 9.57 1.14
C THR A 39 -12.06 8.78 2.29
N VAL A 40 -11.36 7.77 2.76
CA VAL A 40 -11.65 6.99 3.97
C VAL A 40 -10.52 7.24 4.98
N ASP A 41 -10.87 7.85 6.11
CA ASP A 41 -9.95 8.16 7.19
C ASP A 41 -9.72 6.92 8.07
N LEU A 42 -8.55 6.30 7.89
CA LEU A 42 -8.18 5.08 8.61
C LEU A 42 -7.75 5.34 10.06
N HIS A 43 -7.44 6.58 10.44
CA HIS A 43 -7.16 6.95 11.82
C HIS A 43 -8.46 7.05 12.62
N LYS A 44 -9.50 7.62 12.00
CA LYS A 44 -10.85 7.66 12.60
C LYS A 44 -11.61 6.34 12.51
N GLY A 45 -11.01 5.30 11.94
CA GLY A 45 -11.63 3.99 11.80
C GLY A 45 -12.83 3.96 10.85
N GLN A 46 -12.92 4.90 9.89
CA GLN A 46 -14.07 5.00 8.97
C GLN A 46 -14.25 3.75 8.08
N ASN A 47 -13.19 2.99 7.85
CA ASN A 47 -13.25 1.71 7.17
C ASN A 47 -14.01 0.62 7.96
N TYR A 48 -14.29 0.84 9.25
CA TYR A 48 -15.09 -0.03 10.09
C TYR A 48 -16.55 0.41 10.22
N ASP A 49 -16.90 1.59 9.71
CA ASP A 49 -18.28 2.08 9.64
C ASP A 49 -19.14 1.11 8.82
N LEU A 50 -20.37 0.88 9.25
CA LEU A 50 -21.32 0.03 8.51
C LEU A 50 -21.59 0.50 7.09
N ALA A 51 -21.60 1.81 6.85
CA ALA A 51 -21.74 2.34 5.51
C ALA A 51 -20.60 1.83 4.60
N PHE A 52 -19.37 1.80 5.11
CA PHE A 52 -18.23 1.29 4.37
C PHE A 52 -18.20 -0.23 4.31
N LEU A 53 -18.53 -0.94 5.40
CA LEU A 53 -18.54 -2.40 5.43
C LEU A 53 -19.55 -3.03 4.46
N ARG A 54 -20.61 -2.30 4.10
CA ARG A 54 -21.54 -2.69 3.02
C ARG A 54 -20.89 -2.67 1.64
N LEU A 55 -19.88 -1.82 1.44
CA LEU A 55 -19.10 -1.75 0.21
C LEU A 55 -17.97 -2.79 0.22
N ASN A 56 -17.27 -2.91 1.35
CA ASN A 56 -16.19 -3.85 1.54
C ASN A 56 -16.18 -4.43 2.96
N ALA A 57 -16.71 -5.66 3.08
CA ALA A 57 -16.80 -6.39 4.34
C ALA A 57 -15.43 -6.73 4.97
N LYS A 58 -14.32 -6.61 4.23
CA LYS A 58 -12.96 -6.80 4.77
C LYS A 58 -12.44 -5.58 5.53
N ALA A 59 -13.17 -4.45 5.52
CA ALA A 59 -12.75 -3.19 6.12
C ALA A 59 -11.41 -2.66 5.57
N THR A 60 -11.14 -2.89 4.29
CA THR A 60 -9.88 -2.47 3.65
C THR A 60 -10.13 -1.44 2.56
N VAL A 61 -9.11 -0.62 2.31
CA VAL A 61 -9.03 0.25 1.14
C VAL A 61 -7.83 -0.18 0.28
N PRO A 62 -7.87 0.02 -1.04
CA PRO A 62 -8.93 0.69 -1.81
C PRO A 62 -10.19 -0.16 -2.05
N THR A 63 -11.28 0.48 -2.45
CA THR A 63 -12.50 -0.18 -2.95
C THR A 63 -13.04 0.62 -4.12
N LEU A 64 -13.18 -0.01 -5.28
CA LEU A 64 -13.67 0.63 -6.50
C LEU A 64 -15.11 0.17 -6.78
N LEU A 65 -16.05 1.11 -6.83
CA LEU A 65 -17.40 0.86 -7.30
C LEU A 65 -17.48 1.21 -8.78
N VAL A 66 -17.89 0.26 -9.61
CA VAL A 66 -18.00 0.42 -11.06
C VAL A 66 -19.46 0.25 -11.47
N PRO A 67 -20.07 1.21 -12.19
CA PRO A 67 -21.40 1.03 -12.77
C PRO A 67 -21.44 -0.17 -13.73
N TYR A 68 -22.55 -0.91 -13.77
CA TYR A 68 -22.74 -1.91 -14.83
C TYR A 68 -23.04 -1.25 -16.18
N GLU A 69 -22.70 -1.93 -17.27
CA GLU A 69 -22.94 -1.44 -18.63
C GLU A 69 -24.45 -1.27 -18.91
N ASP A 70 -25.28 -2.16 -18.39
CA ASP A 70 -26.74 -2.14 -18.53
C ASP A 70 -27.45 -1.11 -17.65
N THR A 71 -26.71 -0.37 -16.82
CA THR A 71 -27.22 0.72 -15.96
C THR A 71 -26.74 2.10 -16.40
N LEU A 72 -26.10 2.19 -17.57
CA LEU A 72 -25.69 3.44 -18.20
C LEU A 72 -26.85 4.13 -18.97
N SER A 73 -27.93 3.40 -19.25
CA SER A 73 -29.20 3.95 -19.77
C SER A 73 -30.07 4.45 -18.61
N GLY A 74 -30.51 5.71 -18.68
CA GLY A 74 -31.13 6.45 -17.56
C GLY A 74 -32.48 5.94 -17.03
N ASP A 75 -32.96 4.76 -17.45
CA ASP A 75 -34.28 4.21 -17.13
C ASP A 75 -34.23 3.00 -16.15
N GLY A 76 -33.06 2.64 -15.61
CA GLY A 76 -32.89 1.50 -14.69
C GLY A 76 -32.25 1.83 -13.34
N ASP A 77 -32.48 0.98 -12.33
CA ASP A 77 -31.79 1.05 -11.03
C ASP A 77 -30.27 0.98 -11.24
N SER A 78 -29.53 1.96 -10.72
CA SER A 78 -28.06 1.98 -10.79
C SER A 78 -27.47 0.84 -9.95
N ARG A 79 -27.13 -0.26 -10.63
CA ARG A 79 -26.34 -1.35 -10.07
C ARG A 79 -24.86 -1.04 -10.24
N TYR A 80 -24.07 -1.47 -9.25
CA TYR A 80 -22.61 -1.32 -9.23
C TYR A 80 -21.94 -2.65 -8.88
N LYS A 81 -20.78 -2.90 -9.46
CA LYS A 81 -19.86 -3.95 -9.04
C LYS A 81 -18.82 -3.35 -8.11
N ALA A 82 -18.67 -3.91 -6.91
CA ALA A 82 -17.61 -3.55 -5.97
C ALA A 82 -16.38 -4.44 -6.19
N LEU A 83 -15.24 -3.81 -6.51
CA LEU A 83 -13.92 -4.44 -6.47
C LEU A 83 -13.25 -4.03 -5.15
N THR A 84 -12.91 -5.00 -4.31
CA THR A 84 -12.58 -4.77 -2.89
C THR A 84 -11.12 -5.06 -2.54
N ASP A 85 -10.31 -5.36 -3.54
CA ASP A 85 -8.87 -5.59 -3.41
C ASP A 85 -8.10 -4.92 -4.56
N THR A 86 -6.89 -4.47 -4.26
CA THR A 86 -6.08 -3.69 -5.19
C THR A 86 -5.72 -4.46 -6.45
N LYS A 87 -5.48 -5.77 -6.37
CA LYS A 87 -5.05 -6.58 -7.51
C LYS A 87 -6.17 -6.62 -8.55
N SER A 88 -7.38 -6.97 -8.11
CA SER A 88 -8.57 -6.95 -8.95
C SER A 88 -8.88 -5.56 -9.51
N ILE A 89 -8.66 -4.50 -8.73
CA ILE A 89 -8.85 -3.10 -9.18
C ILE A 89 -7.87 -2.75 -10.31
N VAL A 90 -6.57 -3.00 -10.11
CA VAL A 90 -5.54 -2.66 -11.11
C VAL A 90 -5.72 -3.47 -12.39
N GLU A 91 -6.01 -4.77 -12.27
CA GLU A 91 -6.31 -5.61 -13.44
C GLU A 91 -7.55 -5.12 -14.19
N PHE A 92 -8.60 -4.73 -13.47
CA PHE A 92 -9.81 -4.20 -14.08
C PHE A 92 -9.50 -2.90 -14.84
N LEU A 93 -8.83 -1.94 -14.19
CA LEU A 93 -8.46 -0.67 -14.82
C LEU A 93 -7.55 -0.86 -16.06
N ASP A 94 -6.61 -1.81 -16.00
CA ASP A 94 -5.76 -2.09 -17.16
C ASP A 94 -6.56 -2.70 -18.33
N LYS A 95 -7.44 -3.68 -18.05
CA LYS A 95 -8.25 -4.37 -19.06
C LYS A 95 -9.35 -3.49 -19.65
N SER A 96 -9.95 -2.63 -18.83
CA SER A 96 -11.07 -1.77 -19.24
C SER A 96 -10.66 -0.65 -20.18
N ARG A 97 -9.36 -0.35 -20.30
CA ARG A 97 -8.86 0.67 -21.24
C ARG A 97 -7.66 0.18 -22.03
N SER A 98 -7.84 0.07 -23.35
CA SER A 98 -6.75 -0.24 -24.28
C SER A 98 -6.22 1.03 -24.96
N ALA A 99 -5.04 0.92 -25.60
CA ALA A 99 -4.43 2.00 -26.38
C ALA A 99 -5.32 2.52 -27.53
N ILE A 100 -6.32 1.74 -27.94
CA ILE A 100 -7.25 2.05 -29.05
C ILE A 100 -8.63 2.45 -28.50
N SER A 101 -8.88 2.25 -27.20
CA SER A 101 -10.19 2.50 -26.61
C SER A 101 -10.54 3.99 -26.66
N ARG A 102 -11.61 4.30 -27.39
CA ARG A 102 -12.26 5.62 -27.43
C ARG A 102 -13.64 5.61 -26.76
N THR A 103 -14.05 4.48 -26.18
CA THR A 103 -15.38 4.35 -25.58
C THR A 103 -15.41 5.15 -24.28
N HIS A 104 -16.17 6.25 -24.28
CA HIS A 104 -16.45 7.08 -23.11
C HIS A 104 -15.22 7.55 -22.31
N THR A 105 -14.06 7.63 -22.95
CA THR A 105 -12.85 8.25 -22.39
C THR A 105 -12.77 9.70 -22.83
N THR A 106 -12.43 10.59 -21.90
CA THR A 106 -12.08 11.99 -22.19
C THR A 106 -10.61 12.21 -22.42
N SER A 107 -9.77 11.23 -22.06
CA SER A 107 -8.34 11.30 -22.33
C SER A 107 -8.07 11.01 -23.80
N SER A 108 -7.32 11.91 -24.44
CA SER A 108 -6.78 11.74 -25.79
C SER A 108 -5.43 11.00 -25.82
N ALA A 109 -4.87 10.68 -24.65
CA ALA A 109 -3.59 9.98 -24.56
C ALA A 109 -3.80 8.47 -24.75
N PRO A 110 -2.98 7.77 -25.56
CA PRO A 110 -3.06 6.32 -25.69
C PRO A 110 -2.70 5.66 -24.35
N ALA A 111 -3.63 4.88 -23.79
CA ALA A 111 -3.39 4.17 -22.55
C ALA A 111 -2.40 3.00 -22.78
N PRO A 112 -1.28 2.92 -22.05
CA PRO A 112 -0.33 1.81 -22.19
C PRO A 112 -0.97 0.50 -21.72
N THR A 113 -0.59 -0.62 -22.33
CA THR A 113 -0.92 -1.95 -21.80
C THR A 113 0.06 -2.28 -20.69
N LEU A 114 -0.43 -2.45 -19.46
CA LEU A 114 0.40 -2.76 -18.29
C LEU A 114 0.49 -4.26 -18.02
N THR A 115 -0.49 -5.03 -18.48
CA THR A 115 -0.44 -6.50 -18.44
C THR A 115 0.68 -7.02 -19.37
N PRO A 116 1.54 -7.95 -18.89
CA PRO A 116 2.62 -8.48 -19.72
C PRO A 116 2.10 -9.26 -20.95
N ALA A 117 2.82 -9.15 -22.07
CA ALA A 117 2.39 -9.75 -23.34
C ALA A 117 2.65 -11.26 -23.45
N THR A 118 3.60 -11.80 -22.69
CA THR A 118 3.97 -13.23 -22.76
C THR A 118 3.56 -13.99 -21.50
N ILE A 119 3.35 -15.30 -21.65
CA ILE A 119 3.04 -16.18 -20.52
C ILE A 119 4.19 -16.18 -19.51
N ALA A 120 5.44 -16.24 -19.97
CA ALA A 120 6.62 -16.26 -19.09
C ALA A 120 6.70 -14.99 -18.22
N THR A 121 6.57 -13.81 -18.84
CA THR A 121 6.56 -12.54 -18.10
C THR A 121 5.32 -12.39 -17.20
N SER A 122 4.17 -12.96 -17.60
CA SER A 122 2.96 -12.98 -16.76
C SER A 122 3.16 -13.84 -15.51
N THR A 123 3.88 -14.95 -15.62
CA THR A 123 4.22 -15.80 -14.46
C THR A 123 5.12 -15.04 -13.48
N ILE A 124 6.18 -14.38 -13.96
CA ILE A 124 7.07 -13.57 -13.10
C ILE A 124 6.29 -12.42 -12.45
N CYS A 125 5.41 -11.74 -13.21
CA CYS A 125 4.54 -10.69 -12.70
C CYS A 125 3.68 -11.18 -11.53
N LYS A 126 3.10 -12.39 -11.64
CA LYS A 126 2.31 -12.99 -10.56
C LYS A 126 3.16 -13.36 -9.35
N VAL A 127 4.35 -13.91 -9.53
CA VAL A 127 5.28 -14.19 -8.42
C VAL A 127 5.59 -12.91 -7.65
N ILE A 128 6.00 -11.84 -8.36
CA ILE A 128 6.30 -10.55 -7.74
C ILE A 128 5.10 -10.00 -6.97
N ILE A 129 3.90 -10.02 -7.55
CA ILE A 129 2.72 -9.44 -6.92
C ILE A 129 2.18 -10.35 -5.80
N ASP A 130 1.82 -11.58 -6.12
CA ASP A 130 1.05 -12.47 -5.25
C ASP A 130 1.91 -13.14 -4.19
N GLU A 131 3.11 -13.59 -4.55
CA GLU A 131 3.96 -14.40 -3.67
C GLU A 131 4.94 -13.54 -2.86
N ILE A 132 5.37 -12.40 -3.42
CA ILE A 132 6.36 -11.54 -2.77
C ILE A 132 5.69 -10.32 -2.12
N LEU A 133 5.14 -9.38 -2.90
CA LEU A 133 4.71 -8.07 -2.40
C LEU A 133 3.41 -8.10 -1.56
N HIS A 134 2.48 -8.99 -1.87
CA HIS A 134 1.23 -9.17 -1.10
C HIS A 134 1.31 -10.29 -0.07
N SER A 135 2.51 -10.84 0.17
CA SER A 135 2.71 -11.81 1.24
C SER A 135 2.55 -11.17 2.62
N GLU A 136 2.16 -11.96 3.63
CA GLU A 136 2.07 -11.48 5.01
C GLU A 136 3.43 -11.02 5.55
N VAL A 137 4.53 -11.64 5.10
CA VAL A 137 5.90 -11.27 5.51
C VAL A 137 6.34 -9.93 4.93
N ALA A 138 5.85 -9.56 3.74
CA ALA A 138 6.12 -8.28 3.10
C ALA A 138 5.11 -7.18 3.49
N ASN A 139 4.15 -7.46 4.37
CA ASN A 139 3.07 -6.52 4.67
C ASN A 139 3.62 -5.16 5.17
N PRO A 140 3.42 -4.07 4.41
CA PRO A 140 4.02 -2.77 4.74
C PRO A 140 3.45 -2.16 6.02
N ASN A 141 2.23 -2.54 6.44
CA ASN A 141 1.66 -2.09 7.70
C ASN A 141 2.32 -2.77 8.90
N THR A 142 2.77 -4.03 8.76
CA THR A 142 3.57 -4.67 9.80
C THR A 142 4.84 -3.87 10.04
N LEU A 143 5.59 -3.58 8.97
CA LEU A 143 6.82 -2.77 9.05
C LEU A 143 6.58 -1.39 9.66
N LEU A 144 5.47 -0.72 9.31
CA LEU A 144 5.06 0.55 9.89
C LEU A 144 4.92 0.46 11.42
N PHE A 145 4.14 -0.51 11.91
CA PHE A 145 3.83 -0.59 13.35
C PHE A 145 4.96 -1.15 14.20
N VAL A 146 5.99 -1.76 13.60
CA VAL A 146 7.21 -2.19 14.30
C VAL A 146 8.47 -1.45 13.84
N ASN A 147 8.32 -0.20 13.38
CA ASN A 147 9.46 0.61 12.89
C ASN A 147 10.26 1.28 14.03
N ALA A 148 10.72 0.51 15.00
CA ALA A 148 11.62 0.98 16.06
C ALA A 148 12.59 -0.13 16.48
N TYR A 149 13.83 0.26 16.79
CA TYR A 149 14.95 -0.65 17.11
C TYR A 149 15.66 -0.27 18.42
N ASP A 150 15.28 0.84 19.03
CA ASP A 150 15.76 1.33 20.32
C ASP A 150 14.67 2.20 20.96
N ASP A 151 14.90 2.66 22.19
CA ASP A 151 13.93 3.50 22.91
C ASP A 151 13.67 4.85 22.21
N ALA A 152 14.67 5.43 21.55
CA ALA A 152 14.53 6.73 20.87
C ALA A 152 13.63 6.63 19.62
N SER A 153 13.84 5.60 18.80
CA SER A 153 12.98 5.30 17.65
C SER A 153 11.59 4.85 18.10
N LEU A 154 11.47 4.16 19.25
CA LEU A 154 10.17 3.81 19.84
C LEU A 154 9.36 5.06 20.24
N GLN A 155 10.01 6.06 20.85
CA GLN A 155 9.37 7.34 21.16
C GLN A 155 8.90 8.10 19.91
N THR A 156 9.71 8.06 18.85
CA THR A 156 9.36 8.67 17.56
C THR A 156 8.15 7.97 16.94
N LEU A 157 8.18 6.63 16.88
CA LEU A 157 7.07 5.82 16.39
C LEU A 157 5.78 6.07 17.19
N ALA A 158 5.87 6.14 18.52
CA ALA A 158 4.72 6.44 19.37
C ALA A 158 4.15 7.84 19.08
N ALA A 159 4.99 8.85 18.93
CA ALA A 159 4.53 10.20 18.61
C ALA A 159 3.76 10.27 17.28
N GLU A 160 4.17 9.49 16.28
CA GLU A 160 3.53 9.44 14.97
C GLU A 160 2.24 8.60 14.95
N GLN A 161 2.27 7.39 15.53
CA GLN A 161 1.21 6.40 15.32
C GLN A 161 0.14 6.37 16.42
N LEU A 162 0.52 6.69 17.66
CA LEU A 162 -0.37 6.55 18.82
C LEU A 162 -1.65 7.38 18.73
N PRO A 163 -1.65 8.66 18.27
CA PRO A 163 -2.88 9.43 18.16
C PRO A 163 -3.91 8.77 17.24
N GLY A 164 -3.45 8.26 16.09
CA GLY A 164 -4.31 7.58 15.12
C GLY A 164 -4.79 6.22 15.60
N LEU A 165 -3.94 5.47 16.31
CA LEU A 165 -4.33 4.20 16.92
C LEU A 165 -5.38 4.38 18.02
N LYS A 166 -5.25 5.40 18.88
CA LYS A 166 -6.24 5.72 19.92
C LYS A 166 -7.59 6.11 19.34
N GLN A 167 -7.62 6.92 18.27
CA GLN A 167 -8.86 7.24 17.57
C GLN A 167 -9.53 5.99 16.99
N ARG A 168 -8.74 5.09 16.39
CA ARG A 168 -9.25 3.81 15.87
C ARG A 168 -9.79 2.91 16.98
N GLN A 169 -9.08 2.81 18.10
CA GLN A 169 -9.50 2.05 19.28
C GLN A 169 -10.84 2.57 19.81
N GLN A 170 -10.97 3.90 19.95
CA GLN A 170 -12.20 4.55 20.38
C GLN A 170 -13.36 4.29 19.42
N ALA A 171 -13.13 4.38 18.10
CA ALA A 171 -14.15 4.11 17.10
C ALA A 171 -14.66 2.65 17.18
N LEU A 172 -13.74 1.68 17.24
CA LEU A 172 -14.08 0.26 17.35
C LEU A 172 -14.83 -0.07 18.65
N ALA A 173 -14.39 0.49 19.77
CA ALA A 173 -15.09 0.34 21.05
C ALA A 173 -16.49 0.97 21.00
N GLY A 174 -16.64 2.13 20.34
CA GLY A 174 -17.92 2.78 20.08
C GLY A 174 -18.86 1.88 19.29
N TYR A 175 -18.42 1.35 18.15
CA TYR A 175 -19.24 0.45 17.31
C TYR A 175 -19.69 -0.81 18.05
N LEU A 176 -18.82 -1.41 18.87
CA LEU A 176 -19.19 -2.56 19.71
C LEU A 176 -20.24 -2.17 20.75
N SER A 177 -20.05 -1.05 21.44
CA SER A 177 -21.00 -0.55 22.45
C SER A 177 -22.38 -0.24 21.84
N GLU A 178 -22.42 0.41 20.67
CA GLU A 178 -23.67 0.69 19.94
C GLU A 178 -24.39 -0.61 19.51
N ALA A 179 -23.63 -1.64 19.14
CA ALA A 179 -24.17 -2.93 18.72
C ALA A 179 -24.67 -3.79 19.90
N GLU A 180 -24.03 -3.68 21.07
CA GLU A 180 -24.46 -4.33 22.32
C GLU A 180 -25.67 -3.62 22.93
N GLY A 181 -25.71 -2.28 22.86
CA GLY A 181 -26.83 -1.45 23.29
C GLY A 181 -28.05 -1.50 22.36
N GLY A 182 -27.96 -2.23 21.24
CA GLY A 182 -29.06 -2.40 20.29
C GLY A 182 -29.37 -1.17 19.43
N GLN A 183 -28.53 -0.12 19.49
CA GLN A 183 -28.65 1.07 18.65
C GLN A 183 -28.36 0.73 17.19
N VAL A 184 -27.46 -0.22 16.97
CA VAL A 184 -27.04 -0.66 15.63
C VAL A 184 -27.15 -2.18 15.53
N ARG A 185 -27.88 -2.68 14.53
CA ARG A 185 -28.03 -4.12 14.28
C ARG A 185 -27.01 -4.59 13.25
N VAL A 186 -26.13 -5.49 13.66
CA VAL A 186 -25.06 -6.07 12.83
C VAL A 186 -25.01 -7.57 13.00
N SER A 187 -24.41 -8.26 12.02
CA SER A 187 -24.15 -9.69 12.12
C SER A 187 -23.01 -10.00 13.09
N ASP A 188 -22.98 -11.23 13.62
CA ASP A 188 -21.89 -11.69 14.48
C ASP A 188 -20.53 -11.64 13.81
N LYS A 189 -20.49 -11.78 12.48
CA LYS A 189 -19.25 -11.63 11.70
C LYS A 189 -18.67 -10.22 11.79
N VAL A 190 -19.52 -9.20 11.76
CA VAL A 190 -19.09 -7.80 11.89
C VAL A 190 -18.64 -7.51 13.32
N LYS A 191 -19.37 -8.01 14.33
CA LYS A 191 -18.94 -7.89 15.74
C LYS A 191 -17.57 -8.52 15.94
N LYS A 192 -17.38 -9.75 15.46
CA LYS A 192 -16.10 -10.48 15.52
C LYS A 192 -14.98 -9.69 14.85
N LEU A 193 -15.21 -9.13 13.66
CA LEU A 193 -14.25 -8.28 12.97
C LEU A 193 -13.84 -7.08 13.85
N TRP A 194 -14.81 -6.36 14.41
CA TRP A 194 -14.52 -5.21 15.27
C TRP A 194 -13.74 -5.61 16.53
N THR A 195 -14.13 -6.70 17.19
CA THR A 195 -13.42 -7.24 18.36
C THR A 195 -11.97 -7.59 18.04
N GLU A 196 -11.71 -8.39 16.99
CA GLU A 196 -10.35 -8.78 16.60
C GLU A 196 -9.48 -7.57 16.24
N LYS A 197 -10.06 -6.55 15.58
CA LYS A 197 -9.33 -5.31 15.25
C LYS A 197 -9.09 -4.43 16.47
N LEU A 198 -10.01 -4.42 17.44
CA LEU A 198 -9.85 -3.70 18.70
C LEU A 198 -8.73 -4.33 19.53
N GLU A 199 -8.72 -5.66 19.65
CA GLU A 199 -7.68 -6.42 20.34
C GLU A 199 -6.30 -6.16 19.72
N ALA A 200 -6.17 -6.33 18.39
CA ALA A 200 -4.92 -6.09 17.70
C ALA A 200 -4.42 -4.64 17.85
N THR A 201 -5.33 -3.65 17.80
CA THR A 201 -4.98 -2.23 18.00
C THR A 201 -4.53 -1.97 19.44
N THR A 202 -5.19 -2.59 20.42
CA THR A 202 -4.91 -2.42 21.85
C THR A 202 -3.53 -2.96 22.21
N VAL A 203 -3.11 -4.10 21.64
CA VAL A 203 -1.78 -4.67 21.84
C VAL A 203 -0.68 -3.69 21.39
N ILE A 204 -0.85 -3.04 20.24
CA ILE A 204 0.11 -2.05 19.74
C ILE A 204 0.14 -0.81 20.64
N ILE A 205 -1.04 -0.31 21.05
CA ILE A 205 -1.15 0.85 21.95
C ILE A 205 -0.45 0.58 23.27
N ALA A 206 -0.58 -0.62 23.86
CA ALA A 206 0.03 -0.94 25.15
C ALA A 206 1.55 -0.71 25.15
N VAL A 207 2.24 -1.07 24.07
CA VAL A 207 3.69 -0.82 23.94
C VAL A 207 3.98 0.67 23.72
N LEU A 208 3.21 1.33 22.85
CA LEU A 208 3.47 2.71 22.44
C LEU A 208 3.11 3.74 23.51
N ASP A 209 2.11 3.49 24.36
CA ASP A 209 1.78 4.35 25.50
C ASP A 209 2.92 4.43 26.51
N ASP A 210 3.67 3.34 26.63
CA ASP A 210 4.82 3.23 27.52
C ASP A 210 6.13 3.71 26.89
N ALA A 211 6.15 4.11 25.62
CA ALA A 211 7.37 4.44 24.87
C ALA A 211 8.30 5.47 25.55
N ARG A 212 7.74 6.38 26.35
CA ARG A 212 8.51 7.41 27.08
C ARG A 212 8.99 6.97 28.47
N LYS A 213 8.47 5.86 29.00
CA LYS A 213 8.89 5.31 30.29
C LYS A 213 10.25 4.65 30.15
N ALA A 214 11.14 4.92 31.10
CA ALA A 214 12.38 4.16 31.24
C ALA A 214 12.05 2.71 31.61
N GLU A 215 12.94 1.77 31.28
CA GLU A 215 12.72 0.35 31.57
C GLU A 215 12.49 0.06 33.06
N THR A 216 13.11 0.86 33.94
CA THR A 216 12.93 0.77 35.40
C THR A 216 11.55 1.19 35.89
N GLU A 217 10.79 1.94 35.08
CA GLU A 217 9.45 2.44 35.39
C GLU A 217 8.35 1.50 34.86
N LEU A 218 8.72 0.47 34.09
CA LEU A 218 7.80 -0.54 33.59
C LEU A 218 7.58 -1.63 34.64
N ASP A 219 6.34 -2.11 34.71
CA ASP A 219 6.03 -3.37 35.38
C ASP A 219 6.50 -4.57 34.54
N ASP A 220 6.32 -5.78 35.06
CA ASP A 220 6.81 -7.00 34.41
C ASP A 220 6.14 -7.22 33.03
N ASP A 221 4.86 -6.88 32.91
CA ASP A 221 4.11 -6.96 31.65
C ASP A 221 4.62 -5.93 30.63
N GLY A 222 4.86 -4.68 31.04
CA GLY A 222 5.43 -3.63 30.20
C GLY A 222 6.81 -3.99 29.66
N LYS A 223 7.68 -4.57 30.51
CA LYS A 223 9.00 -5.08 30.09
C LYS A 223 8.88 -6.22 29.08
N ALA A 224 8.00 -7.19 29.36
CA ALA A 224 7.74 -8.31 28.45
C ALA A 224 7.21 -7.83 27.10
N ASN A 225 6.26 -6.89 27.10
CA ASN A 225 5.67 -6.30 25.90
C ASN A 225 6.71 -5.53 25.07
N ARG A 226 7.55 -4.69 25.70
CA ARG A 226 8.62 -3.97 25.01
C ARG A 226 9.67 -4.92 24.41
N THR A 227 10.04 -5.97 25.15
CA THR A 227 10.96 -7.00 24.66
C THR A 227 10.38 -7.75 23.45
N ALA A 228 9.11 -8.15 23.53
CA ALA A 228 8.41 -8.82 22.44
C ALA A 228 8.29 -7.92 21.21
N PHE A 229 8.04 -6.62 21.42
CA PHE A 229 8.01 -5.62 20.35
C PHE A 229 9.35 -5.52 19.61
N PHE A 230 10.47 -5.32 20.30
CA PHE A 230 11.78 -5.20 19.64
C PHE A 230 12.18 -6.51 18.95
N LYS A 231 11.82 -7.67 19.51
CA LYS A 231 12.00 -8.96 18.83
C LYS A 231 11.19 -9.05 17.53
N ALA A 232 9.94 -8.58 17.54
CA ALA A 232 9.10 -8.53 16.35
C ALA A 232 9.65 -7.54 15.31
N ALA A 233 10.11 -6.37 15.74
CA ALA A 233 10.75 -5.37 14.89
C ALA A 233 12.01 -5.93 14.20
N HIS A 234 12.91 -6.56 14.97
CA HIS A 234 14.10 -7.21 14.45
C HIS A 234 13.75 -8.31 13.44
N ARG A 235 12.78 -9.19 13.76
CA ARG A 235 12.35 -10.22 12.82
C ARG A 235 11.77 -9.63 11.52
N ALA A 236 10.93 -8.60 11.62
CA ALA A 236 10.30 -7.99 10.46
C ALA A 236 11.32 -7.30 9.55
N TRP A 237 12.26 -6.54 10.13
CA TRP A 237 13.22 -5.74 9.38
C TRP A 237 14.47 -6.49 8.95
N GLU A 238 15.07 -7.31 9.81
CA GLU A 238 16.37 -7.92 9.53
C GLU A 238 16.25 -9.31 8.89
N VAL A 239 15.17 -10.03 9.17
CA VAL A 239 14.95 -11.39 8.66
C VAL A 239 13.98 -11.39 7.49
N ASN A 240 12.72 -10.99 7.74
CA ASN A 240 11.66 -11.10 6.73
C ASN A 240 11.92 -10.16 5.54
N LEU A 241 12.26 -8.88 5.80
CA LEU A 241 12.49 -7.93 4.72
C LEU A 241 13.75 -8.28 3.90
N THR A 242 14.80 -8.82 4.54
CA THR A 242 15.98 -9.36 3.83
C THR A 242 15.58 -10.44 2.82
N GLU A 243 14.73 -11.38 3.22
CA GLU A 243 14.21 -12.44 2.34
C GLU A 243 13.41 -11.84 1.19
N VAL A 244 12.47 -10.94 1.48
CA VAL A 244 11.63 -10.27 0.47
C VAL A 244 12.48 -9.50 -0.54
N LEU A 245 13.43 -8.68 -0.08
CA LEU A 245 14.31 -7.89 -0.95
C LEU A 245 15.23 -8.78 -1.81
N THR A 246 15.70 -9.89 -1.26
CA THR A 246 16.51 -10.87 -2.01
C THR A 246 15.69 -11.54 -3.11
N GLN A 247 14.46 -11.96 -2.81
CA GLN A 247 13.54 -12.54 -3.78
C GLN A 247 13.16 -11.52 -4.87
N LEU A 248 12.82 -10.27 -4.50
CA LEU A 248 12.56 -9.20 -5.47
C LEU A 248 13.75 -8.99 -6.40
N SER A 249 14.95 -8.83 -5.85
CA SER A 249 16.16 -8.60 -6.67
C SER A 249 16.46 -9.76 -7.62
N LYS A 250 16.09 -10.99 -7.25
CA LYS A 250 16.24 -12.18 -8.10
C LYS A 250 15.25 -12.17 -9.26
N GLU A 251 13.98 -11.87 -9.00
CA GLU A 251 12.90 -11.92 -10.00
C GLU A 251 12.90 -10.70 -10.95
N MET A 252 13.47 -9.57 -10.52
CA MET A 252 13.58 -8.37 -11.36
C MET A 252 14.55 -8.58 -12.54
N VAL A 253 14.19 -8.06 -13.71
CA VAL A 253 14.98 -8.21 -14.95
C VAL A 253 15.73 -6.94 -15.35
N GLY A 254 15.06 -5.77 -15.34
CA GLY A 254 15.63 -4.52 -15.85
C GLY A 254 15.26 -3.34 -14.96
N PRO A 255 15.36 -2.08 -15.44
CA PRO A 255 15.06 -0.93 -14.60
C PRO A 255 13.60 -0.97 -14.13
N TYR A 256 12.69 -1.57 -14.90
CA TYR A 256 11.40 -2.02 -14.41
C TYR A 256 11.42 -3.51 -14.09
N THR A 257 10.49 -3.96 -13.25
CA THR A 257 10.41 -5.33 -12.73
C THR A 257 10.58 -6.40 -13.82
N LEU A 258 9.95 -6.19 -14.98
CA LEU A 258 9.96 -7.14 -16.10
C LEU A 258 10.85 -6.73 -17.27
N GLY A 259 11.75 -5.75 -17.09
CA GLY A 259 12.67 -5.27 -18.13
C GLY A 259 12.52 -3.77 -18.39
N GLU A 260 12.43 -3.38 -19.67
CA GLU A 260 12.31 -1.97 -20.08
C GLU A 260 10.87 -1.45 -20.11
N GLN A 261 9.87 -2.34 -20.06
CA GLN A 261 8.46 -1.96 -20.12
C GLN A 261 7.85 -1.87 -18.73
N PHE A 262 7.15 -0.76 -18.47
CA PHE A 262 6.39 -0.55 -17.25
C PHE A 262 5.12 -1.41 -17.26
N SER A 263 4.82 -2.05 -16.14
CA SER A 263 3.82 -3.11 -16.01
C SER A 263 3.02 -3.00 -14.71
N ILE A 264 2.04 -3.89 -14.54
CA ILE A 264 1.26 -3.99 -13.29
C ILE A 264 2.16 -4.30 -12.08
N ALA A 265 3.21 -5.13 -12.26
CA ALA A 265 4.15 -5.42 -11.17
C ALA A 265 4.86 -4.16 -10.68
N ASP A 266 5.18 -3.22 -11.59
CA ASP A 266 5.83 -1.96 -11.25
C ASP A 266 4.92 -1.05 -10.43
N LEU A 267 3.62 -1.00 -10.72
CA LEU A 267 2.65 -0.26 -9.91
C LEU A 267 2.65 -0.74 -8.45
N HIS A 268 2.64 -2.07 -8.26
CA HIS A 268 2.65 -2.68 -6.94
C HIS A 268 3.98 -2.47 -6.21
N LEU A 269 5.11 -2.67 -6.90
CA LEU A 269 6.43 -2.46 -6.34
C LEU A 269 6.64 -0.99 -5.96
N ALA A 270 6.21 -0.06 -6.81
CA ALA A 270 6.27 1.38 -6.56
C ALA A 270 5.53 1.74 -5.26
N GLY A 271 4.27 1.31 -5.13
CA GLY A 271 3.48 1.52 -3.92
C GLY A 271 4.15 0.98 -2.66
N TRP A 272 4.59 -0.28 -2.72
CA TRP A 272 5.22 -0.97 -1.60
C TRP A 272 6.57 -0.33 -1.21
N LEU A 273 7.44 -0.09 -2.20
CA LEU A 273 8.78 0.44 -2.00
C LEU A 273 8.75 1.88 -1.50
N ALA A 274 7.77 2.70 -1.91
CA ALA A 274 7.58 4.04 -1.37
C ALA A 274 7.44 4.02 0.16
N ARG A 275 6.61 3.10 0.70
CA ARG A 275 6.43 2.94 2.15
C ARG A 275 7.69 2.40 2.82
N VAL A 276 8.26 1.34 2.30
CA VAL A 276 9.45 0.72 2.89
C VAL A 276 10.62 1.71 2.91
N GLY A 277 10.82 2.43 1.81
CA GLY A 277 11.79 3.52 1.71
C GLY A 277 11.50 4.62 2.73
N LYS A 278 10.27 5.13 2.81
CA LYS A 278 9.88 6.16 3.79
C LYS A 278 10.23 5.75 5.22
N LEU A 279 9.93 4.51 5.60
CA LEU A 279 10.24 3.95 6.92
C LEU A 279 11.76 3.81 7.17
N ALA A 280 12.55 3.68 6.10
CA ALA A 280 14.02 3.72 6.14
C ALA A 280 14.62 5.15 6.05
N GLY A 281 13.79 6.20 6.06
CA GLY A 281 14.23 7.59 5.99
C GLY A 281 14.50 8.11 4.56
N VAL A 282 14.01 7.39 3.56
CA VAL A 282 14.07 7.82 2.15
C VAL A 282 13.08 8.97 1.92
N THR A 283 13.48 9.89 1.06
CA THR A 283 12.68 11.01 0.58
C THR A 283 12.51 10.91 -0.93
N ARG A 284 11.54 11.64 -1.47
CA ARG A 284 11.29 11.67 -2.93
C ARG A 284 12.48 12.24 -3.72
N GLN A 285 13.37 12.99 -3.08
CA GLN A 285 14.54 13.61 -3.69
C GLN A 285 15.77 12.70 -3.71
N ASP A 286 15.73 11.57 -2.98
CA ASP A 286 16.84 10.62 -2.98
C ASP A 286 16.88 9.89 -4.33
N ASP A 287 18.08 9.75 -4.89
CA ASP A 287 18.35 8.86 -6.02
C ASP A 287 18.35 7.38 -5.58
N GLY A 288 18.39 6.48 -6.56
CA GLY A 288 18.35 5.05 -6.35
C GLY A 288 19.48 4.54 -5.45
N GLU A 289 20.69 5.11 -5.56
CA GLU A 289 21.82 4.74 -4.72
C GLU A 289 21.61 5.15 -3.26
N THR A 290 21.13 6.39 -3.04
CA THR A 290 20.84 6.92 -1.70
C THR A 290 19.68 6.17 -1.05
N MET A 291 18.63 5.87 -1.82
CA MET A 291 17.50 5.05 -1.39
C MET A 291 17.99 3.68 -0.92
N VAL A 292 18.80 2.99 -1.73
CA VAL A 292 19.35 1.67 -1.42
C VAL A 292 20.23 1.71 -0.17
N LYS A 293 21.11 2.71 -0.04
CA LYS A 293 21.98 2.85 1.15
C LYS A 293 21.16 3.02 2.43
N LYS A 294 20.12 3.84 2.40
CA LYS A 294 19.22 4.04 3.55
C LYS A 294 18.47 2.76 3.89
N LEU A 295 17.97 2.05 2.88
CA LEU A 295 17.28 0.77 3.05
C LEU A 295 18.20 -0.31 3.64
N GLU A 296 19.39 -0.52 3.07
CA GLU A 296 20.41 -1.46 3.58
C GLU A 296 20.82 -1.09 5.02
N GLY A 297 20.96 0.21 5.31
CA GLY A 297 21.26 0.71 6.66
C GLY A 297 20.14 0.41 7.66
N ARG A 298 18.88 0.58 7.26
CA ARG A 298 17.72 0.29 8.12
C ARG A 298 17.51 -1.20 8.37
N VAL A 299 17.75 -2.04 7.35
CA VAL A 299 17.71 -3.51 7.47
C VAL A 299 18.83 -4.01 8.38
N GLY A 300 20.01 -3.40 8.35
CA GLY A 300 21.10 -3.76 9.26
C GLY A 300 21.72 -5.12 8.97
N GLY A 301 22.33 -5.74 9.98
CA GLY A 301 22.90 -7.11 9.87
C GLY A 301 24.00 -7.33 8.83
N GLY A 302 24.57 -6.26 8.26
CA GLY A 302 25.50 -6.33 7.13
C GLY A 302 24.84 -6.66 5.79
N PHE A 303 23.50 -6.63 5.71
CA PHE A 303 22.75 -6.91 4.49
C PHE A 303 23.14 -5.96 3.36
N ARG A 304 23.31 -6.52 2.15
CA ARG A 304 23.58 -5.77 0.92
C ARG A 304 22.81 -6.38 -0.24
N LEU A 305 22.17 -5.52 -1.01
CA LEU A 305 21.56 -5.87 -2.28
C LEU A 305 22.64 -6.15 -3.32
N VAL A 306 22.36 -7.10 -4.21
CA VAL A 306 23.24 -7.46 -5.31
C VAL A 306 23.36 -6.27 -6.27
N ARG A 307 24.60 -5.93 -6.64
CA ARG A 307 24.95 -4.86 -7.58
C ARG A 307 25.42 -5.49 -8.89
N ASP A 308 24.48 -6.08 -9.62
CA ASP A 308 24.70 -6.80 -10.87
C ASP A 308 23.98 -6.16 -12.07
N PHE A 309 23.18 -5.12 -11.84
CA PHE A 309 22.48 -4.42 -12.91
C PHE A 309 23.41 -3.42 -13.58
N ARG A 310 23.42 -3.44 -14.92
CA ARG A 310 24.18 -2.51 -15.75
C ARG A 310 23.22 -1.76 -16.64
N ASN A 311 23.14 -0.45 -16.44
CA ASN A 311 22.27 0.41 -17.22
C ASN A 311 23.04 0.95 -18.42
N GLU A 312 22.62 0.62 -19.64
CA GLU A 312 23.22 1.12 -20.87
C GLU A 312 22.62 2.46 -21.34
N ARG A 313 21.70 3.06 -20.57
CA ARG A 313 21.05 4.33 -20.95
C ARG A 313 22.09 5.46 -21.07
N GLY A 314 22.30 5.90 -22.31
CA GLY A 314 23.09 7.09 -22.65
C GLY A 314 24.56 6.84 -22.99
N GLY A 315 24.99 5.59 -23.18
CA GLY A 315 26.36 5.28 -23.66
C GLY A 315 27.49 5.57 -22.67
N VAL A 316 27.14 5.95 -21.43
CA VAL A 316 28.08 6.06 -20.31
C VAL A 316 27.87 4.84 -19.42
N GLU A 317 28.87 3.96 -19.32
CA GLU A 317 28.86 2.87 -18.34
C GLU A 317 28.79 3.47 -16.93
N LYS A 318 27.59 3.54 -16.34
CA LYS A 318 27.47 3.63 -14.89
C LYS A 318 27.98 2.31 -14.31
N GLY A 319 28.72 2.39 -13.20
CA GLY A 319 29.14 1.20 -12.46
C GLY A 319 27.94 0.33 -12.08
N ALA A 320 28.20 -0.95 -11.79
CA ALA A 320 27.13 -1.88 -11.46
C ALA A 320 26.28 -1.37 -10.29
N GLU A 321 24.97 -1.27 -10.50
CA GLU A 321 24.00 -0.78 -9.53
C GLU A 321 23.03 -1.90 -9.12
N THR A 322 22.16 -1.64 -8.14
CA THR A 322 21.12 -2.59 -7.76
C THR A 322 19.90 -2.39 -8.66
N LYS A 323 19.16 -3.47 -8.95
CA LYS A 323 17.91 -3.38 -9.74
C LYS A 323 16.86 -2.51 -9.05
N LEU A 324 16.80 -2.53 -7.71
CA LEU A 324 15.90 -1.67 -6.94
C LEU A 324 16.28 -0.19 -7.00
N GLY A 325 17.58 0.14 -7.04
CA GLY A 325 18.05 1.51 -7.26
C GLY A 325 17.66 2.01 -8.64
N ALA A 326 17.95 1.23 -9.68
CA ALA A 326 17.55 1.55 -11.05
C ALA A 326 16.04 1.70 -11.20
N PHE A 327 15.26 0.86 -10.52
CA PHE A 327 13.80 0.97 -10.47
C PHE A 327 13.31 2.24 -9.82
N TRP A 328 13.91 2.63 -8.69
CA TRP A 328 13.57 3.86 -8.00
C TRP A 328 13.77 5.09 -8.88
N ASP A 329 14.91 5.18 -9.55
CA ASP A 329 15.19 6.27 -10.49
C ASP A 329 14.21 6.27 -11.66
N ALA A 330 13.96 5.09 -12.25
CA ALA A 330 13.07 4.96 -13.40
C ALA A 330 11.61 5.32 -13.06
N VAL A 331 11.10 4.87 -11.91
CA VAL A 331 9.72 5.19 -11.48
C VAL A 331 9.60 6.65 -11.03
N GLY A 332 10.66 7.21 -10.44
CA GLY A 332 10.73 8.61 -10.01
C GLY A 332 10.45 9.61 -11.14
N GLU A 333 10.82 9.24 -12.36
CA GLU A 333 10.61 10.07 -13.56
C GLU A 333 9.18 10.05 -14.11
N ARG A 334 8.32 9.12 -13.68
CA ARG A 334 6.97 8.97 -14.21
C ARG A 334 6.03 10.03 -13.66
N ASP A 335 5.17 10.58 -14.52
CA ASP A 335 4.20 11.60 -14.12
C ASP A 335 3.18 11.08 -13.10
N SER A 336 2.78 9.81 -13.21
CA SER A 336 1.90 9.15 -12.23
C SER A 336 2.51 9.16 -10.83
N TRP A 337 3.80 8.81 -10.70
CA TRP A 337 4.55 8.84 -9.45
C TRP A 337 4.68 10.26 -8.93
N LYS A 338 5.04 11.21 -9.81
CA LYS A 338 5.14 12.64 -9.49
C LYS A 338 3.84 13.19 -8.93
N LYS A 339 2.70 12.78 -9.47
CA LYS A 339 1.36 13.21 -9.02
C LYS A 339 0.93 12.54 -7.72
N VAL A 340 1.02 11.20 -7.64
CA VAL A 340 0.56 10.42 -6.46
C VAL A 340 1.38 10.75 -5.21
N TYR A 341 2.69 10.95 -5.35
CA TYR A 341 3.61 11.26 -4.25
C TYR A 341 4.06 12.73 -4.25
N SER A 342 3.25 13.63 -4.78
CA SER A 342 3.53 15.07 -4.82
C SER A 342 3.72 15.69 -3.43
N GLU A 343 2.99 15.19 -2.43
CA GLU A 343 3.06 15.61 -1.03
C GLU A 343 4.14 14.85 -0.23
N GLY A 344 4.92 13.99 -0.88
CA GLY A 344 5.95 13.16 -0.28
C GLY A 344 5.59 11.69 -0.19
N LEU A 345 6.54 10.89 0.29
CA LEU A 345 6.34 9.47 0.55
C LEU A 345 5.58 9.29 1.87
N TYR A 346 4.62 8.38 1.90
CA TYR A 346 3.75 8.16 3.04
C TYR A 346 3.69 6.71 3.49
#